data_AF-A0A1B6J1D7-F1
#
_entry.id   AF-A0A1B6J1D7-F1
#
_cell.length_a   1.000
_cell.length_b   1.000
_cell.length_c   1.000
_cell.angle_alpha   90.00
_cell.angle_beta   90.00
_cell.angle_gamma   90.00
#
_symmetry.space_group_name_H-M   'P 1'
#
loop_
_entity.id
_entity.type
_entity.pdbx_description
1 polymer ?
#
loop_
_entity_poly.entity_id
_entity_poly.type
_entity_poly.pdbx_seq_one_letter_code
_entity_poly.pdbx_strand_id
1 'polypeptide(L)'
;AFQCLGKNLGSQITEVKTCIVGVQKELEGVNNTIGAMQTTLTSLVSENEVRKSEYAKLEQENRELSKGIAELHKQVREMEQYSRRDNVEIVGIPLTRGENVHSVLSKLAKILKLDFNRRDVSVAHRLPTRDGQTHLSIIVK
;
A
#
# COMPACT_ATOMS: atom_id res chain seq x y z
N ALA A 1 19.70 75.93 -46.22
CA ALA A 1 18.62 74.93 -46.04
C ALA A 1 19.10 73.50 -46.32
N PHE A 2 19.53 73.18 -47.55
CA PHE A 2 19.93 71.81 -47.95
C PHE A 2 21.04 71.17 -47.10
N GLN A 3 22.09 71.92 -46.73
CA GLN A 3 23.20 71.38 -45.93
C GLN A 3 22.79 71.03 -44.48
N CYS A 4 21.87 71.78 -43.88
CA CYS A 4 21.31 71.46 -42.57
C CYS A 4 20.39 70.23 -42.63
N LEU A 5 19.61 70.10 -43.72
CA LEU A 5 18.74 68.96 -43.96
C LEU A 5 19.56 67.66 -44.07
N GLY A 6 20.66 67.67 -44.84
CA GLY A 6 21.55 66.53 -44.99
C GLY A 6 22.23 66.11 -43.68
N LYS A 7 22.63 67.07 -42.84
CA LYS A 7 23.19 66.79 -41.50
C LYS A 7 22.16 66.14 -40.57
N ASN A 8 20.91 66.63 -40.58
CA ASN A 8 19.83 66.05 -39.77
C ASN A 8 19.53 64.60 -40.19
N LEU A 9 19.42 64.35 -41.51
CA LEU A 9 19.16 63.02 -42.04
C LEU A 9 20.30 62.03 -41.70
N GLY A 10 21.56 62.47 -41.79
CA GLY A 10 22.72 61.64 -41.41
C GLY A 10 22.74 61.27 -39.92
N SER A 11 22.30 62.17 -39.04
CA SER A 11 22.14 61.90 -37.61
C SER A 11 21.09 60.82 -37.35
N GLN A 12 19.90 60.96 -37.95
CA GLN A 12 18.83 59.97 -37.81
C GLN A 12 19.24 58.58 -38.33
N ILE A 13 19.93 58.51 -39.47
CA ILE A 13 20.44 57.24 -40.03
C ILE A 13 21.41 56.55 -39.05
N THR A 14 22.24 57.32 -38.36
CA THR A 14 23.21 56.80 -37.38
C THR A 14 22.52 56.28 -36.12
N GLU A 15 21.48 56.97 -35.66
CA GLU A 15 20.64 56.54 -34.54
C GLU A 15 19.90 55.24 -34.86
N VAL A 16 19.26 55.16 -36.03
CA VAL A 16 18.59 53.95 -36.50
C VAL A 16 19.58 52.79 -36.63
N LYS A 17 20.78 53.03 -37.17
CA LYS A 17 21.82 52.00 -37.27
C LYS A 17 22.24 51.47 -35.90
N THR A 18 22.42 52.37 -34.93
CA THR A 18 22.74 51.98 -33.53
C THR A 18 21.61 51.14 -32.93
N CYS A 19 20.36 51.54 -33.14
CA CYS A 19 19.19 50.79 -32.66
C CYS A 19 19.12 49.39 -33.29
N ILE A 20 19.33 49.26 -34.60
CA ILE A 20 19.34 47.97 -35.31
C ILE A 20 20.40 47.03 -34.73
N VAL A 21 21.61 47.52 -34.47
CA VAL A 21 22.68 46.71 -33.85
C VAL A 21 22.29 46.26 -32.43
N GLY A 22 21.63 47.13 -31.67
CA GLY A 22 21.08 46.78 -30.35
C GLY A 22 20.07 45.64 -30.43
N VAL A 23 19.07 45.76 -31.31
CA VAL A 23 18.04 44.73 -31.53
C VAL A 23 18.65 43.42 -32.01
N GLN A 24 19.67 43.45 -32.88
CA GLN A 24 20.38 42.25 -33.33
C GLN A 24 21.04 41.50 -32.15
N LYS A 25 21.64 42.23 -31.22
CA LYS A 25 22.27 41.63 -30.03
C LYS A 25 21.25 41.01 -29.08
N GLU A 26 20.11 41.69 -28.87
CA GLU A 26 19.02 41.13 -28.05
C GLU A 26 18.43 39.87 -28.70
N LEU A 27 18.24 39.86 -30.02
CA LEU A 27 17.77 38.71 -30.76
C LEU A 27 18.71 37.50 -30.63
N GLU A 28 20.03 37.73 -30.70
CA GLU A 28 21.02 36.68 -30.46
C GLU A 28 20.91 36.12 -29.03
N GLY A 29 20.74 37.00 -28.03
CA GLY A 29 20.51 36.61 -26.65
C GLY A 29 19.26 35.74 -26.48
N VAL A 30 18.15 36.15 -27.07
CA VAL A 30 16.88 35.40 -27.06
C VAL A 30 17.06 34.04 -27.75
N ASN A 31 17.74 33.98 -28.89
CA ASN A 31 17.95 32.74 -29.62
C ASN A 31 18.77 31.72 -28.81
N ASN A 32 19.79 32.19 -28.08
CA ASN A 32 20.57 31.36 -27.17
C ASN A 32 19.71 30.81 -26.02
N THR A 33 18.85 31.64 -25.42
CA THR A 33 17.92 31.20 -24.37
C THR A 33 16.92 30.17 -24.90
N ILE A 34 16.37 30.37 -26.10
CA ILE A 34 15.46 29.41 -26.73
C ILE A 34 16.15 28.05 -26.95
N GLY A 35 17.40 28.04 -27.43
CA GLY A 35 18.16 26.79 -27.61
C GLY A 35 18.41 26.05 -26.29
N ALA A 36 18.74 26.78 -25.22
CA ALA A 36 18.87 26.21 -23.89
C ALA A 36 17.53 25.61 -23.40
N MET A 37 16.43 26.35 -23.56
CA MET A 37 15.09 25.89 -23.20
C MET A 37 14.67 24.63 -23.99
N GLN A 38 14.95 24.58 -25.29
CA GLN A 38 14.68 23.39 -26.12
C GLN A 38 15.43 22.16 -25.64
N THR A 39 16.69 22.33 -25.23
CA THR A 39 17.51 21.25 -24.67
C THR A 39 16.91 20.75 -23.35
N THR A 40 16.55 21.65 -22.44
CA THR A 40 15.91 21.28 -21.17
C THR A 40 14.55 20.60 -21.39
N LEU A 41 13.71 21.12 -22.29
CA LEU A 41 12.42 20.51 -22.61
C LEU A 41 12.57 19.08 -23.13
N THR A 42 13.55 18.84 -24.00
CA THR A 42 13.83 17.51 -24.53
C THR A 42 14.26 16.53 -23.42
N SER A 43 15.12 16.98 -22.49
CA SER A 43 15.51 16.18 -21.32
C SER A 43 14.30 15.85 -20.43
N LEU A 44 13.50 16.85 -20.10
CA LEU A 44 12.32 16.68 -19.23
C LEU A 44 11.27 15.76 -19.84
N VAL A 45 11.08 15.80 -21.16
CA VAL A 45 10.18 14.86 -21.85
C VAL A 45 10.72 13.44 -21.72
N SER A 46 12.01 13.22 -21.98
CA SER A 46 12.66 11.91 -21.84
C SER A 46 12.55 11.36 -20.41
N GLU A 47 12.87 12.18 -19.40
CA GLU A 47 12.77 11.80 -17.99
C GLU A 47 11.34 11.48 -17.56
N ASN A 48 10.35 12.21 -18.08
CA ASN A 48 8.95 11.91 -17.79
C ASN A 48 8.50 10.57 -18.38
N GLU A 49 8.93 10.21 -19.58
CA GLU A 49 8.59 8.92 -20.17
C GLU A 49 9.23 7.76 -19.40
N VAL A 50 10.48 7.91 -18.96
CA VAL A 50 11.14 6.94 -18.07
C VAL A 50 10.38 6.81 -16.76
N ARG A 51 10.03 7.92 -16.11
CA ARG A 51 9.31 7.94 -14.84
C ARG A 51 7.92 7.29 -14.94
N LYS A 52 7.18 7.54 -16.03
CA LYS A 52 5.89 6.88 -16.29
C LYS A 52 6.03 5.36 -16.40
N SER A 53 7.08 4.90 -17.09
CA SER A 53 7.38 3.47 -17.23
C SER A 53 7.70 2.82 -15.90
N GLU A 54 8.55 3.45 -15.08
CA GLU A 54 8.87 2.97 -13.73
C GLU A 54 7.65 2.95 -12.81
N TYR A 55 6.82 4.00 -12.85
CA TYR A 55 5.59 4.05 -12.07
C TYR A 55 4.64 2.90 -12.42
N ALA A 56 4.47 2.60 -13.71
CA ALA A 56 3.63 1.49 -14.15
C ALA A 56 4.15 0.13 -13.66
N LYS A 57 5.48 -0.07 -13.64
CA LYS A 57 6.10 -1.29 -13.09
C LYS A 57 5.86 -1.42 -11.58
N LEU A 58 6.12 -0.35 -10.82
CA LEU A 58 5.90 -0.32 -9.37
C LEU A 58 4.43 -0.56 -9.03
N GLU A 59 3.51 0.02 -9.78
CA GLU A 59 2.08 -0.20 -9.58
C GLU A 59 1.68 -1.67 -9.84
N GLN A 60 2.26 -2.29 -10.87
CA GLN A 60 2.06 -3.71 -11.16
C GLN A 60 2.60 -4.60 -10.04
N GLU A 61 3.84 -4.39 -9.60
CA GLU A 61 4.46 -5.14 -8.51
C GLU A 61 3.64 -5.01 -7.23
N ASN A 62 3.18 -3.79 -6.90
CA ASN A 62 2.37 -3.56 -5.71
C ASN A 62 1.02 -4.31 -5.77
N ARG A 63 0.39 -4.38 -6.95
CA ARG A 63 -0.83 -5.19 -7.15
C ARG A 63 -0.56 -6.67 -6.95
N GLU A 64 0.54 -7.19 -7.46
CA GLU A 64 0.91 -8.60 -7.33
C GLU A 64 1.24 -8.97 -5.89
N LEU A 65 2.02 -8.13 -5.20
CA LEU A 65 2.32 -8.30 -3.78
C LEU A 65 1.06 -8.26 -2.92
N SER A 66 0.16 -7.31 -3.18
CA SER A 66 -1.12 -7.21 -2.47
C SER A 66 -1.98 -8.47 -2.64
N LYS A 67 -2.02 -9.04 -3.85
CA LYS A 67 -2.69 -10.32 -4.11
C LYS A 67 -2.04 -11.48 -3.36
N GLY A 68 -0.70 -11.54 -3.37
CA GLY A 68 0.06 -12.55 -2.64
C GLY A 68 -0.21 -12.51 -1.14
N ILE A 69 -0.25 -11.32 -0.54
CA ILE A 69 -0.60 -11.12 0.87
C ILE A 69 -2.03 -11.61 1.15
N ALA A 70 -2.99 -11.26 0.30
CA ALA A 70 -4.38 -11.69 0.49
C ALA A 70 -4.53 -13.22 0.44
N GLU A 71 -3.82 -13.88 -0.48
CA GLU A 71 -3.82 -15.33 -0.62
C GLU A 71 -3.13 -16.03 0.56
N LEU A 72 -1.97 -15.53 0.99
CA LEU A 72 -1.29 -16.05 2.18
C LEU A 72 -2.16 -15.93 3.43
N HIS A 73 -2.84 -14.80 3.62
CA HIS A 73 -3.77 -14.64 4.73
C HIS A 73 -4.94 -15.64 4.64
N LYS A 74 -5.42 -15.95 3.43
CA LYS A 74 -6.46 -16.96 3.23
C LYS A 74 -5.94 -18.35 3.61
N GLN A 75 -4.76 -18.74 3.13
CA GLN A 75 -4.15 -20.03 3.46
C GLN A 75 -3.88 -20.18 4.96
N VAL A 76 -3.40 -19.13 5.64
CA VAL A 76 -3.23 -19.13 7.09
C VAL A 76 -4.57 -19.38 7.80
N ARG A 77 -5.63 -18.67 7.41
CA ARG A 77 -6.97 -18.89 7.99
C ARG A 77 -7.48 -20.31 7.74
N GLU A 78 -7.29 -20.84 6.55
CA GLU A 78 -7.68 -22.22 6.21
C GLU A 78 -6.92 -23.24 7.05
N MET A 79 -5.60 -23.06 7.22
CA MET A 79 -4.79 -23.90 8.10
C MET A 79 -5.22 -23.80 9.57
N GLU A 80 -5.52 -22.60 10.05
CA GLU A 80 -6.04 -22.40 11.42
C GLU A 80 -7.40 -23.06 11.61
N GLN A 81 -8.32 -22.95 10.64
CA GLN A 81 -9.61 -23.63 10.67
C GLN A 81 -9.43 -25.14 10.62
N TYR A 82 -8.55 -25.64 9.76
CA TYR A 82 -8.23 -27.06 9.65
C TYR A 82 -7.66 -27.60 10.96
N SER A 83 -6.78 -26.86 11.63
CA SER A 83 -6.21 -27.21 12.94
C SER A 83 -7.25 -27.29 14.07
N ARG A 84 -8.46 -26.76 13.85
CA ARG A 84 -9.58 -26.76 14.80
C ARG A 84 -10.72 -27.66 14.37
N ARG A 85 -10.58 -28.37 13.24
CA ARG A 85 -11.64 -29.21 12.65
C ARG A 85 -12.19 -30.25 13.63
N ASP A 86 -11.30 -30.86 14.40
CA ASP A 86 -11.65 -31.92 15.35
C ASP A 86 -11.81 -31.39 16.78
N ASN A 87 -11.74 -30.07 16.97
CA ASN A 87 -11.95 -29.47 18.28
C ASN A 87 -13.45 -29.33 18.55
N VAL A 88 -13.87 -29.70 19.76
CA VAL A 88 -15.23 -29.50 20.25
C VAL A 88 -15.21 -28.46 21.36
N GLU A 89 -15.96 -27.38 21.19
CA GLU A 89 -16.19 -26.38 22.24
C GLU A 89 -17.52 -26.67 22.95
N ILE A 90 -17.45 -26.82 24.28
CA ILE A 90 -18.60 -27.07 25.13
C ILE A 90 -18.84 -25.82 25.98
N VAL A 91 -19.98 -25.19 25.75
CA VAL A 91 -20.42 -23.96 26.42
C VAL A 91 -21.57 -24.23 27.40
N GLY A 92 -21.80 -23.31 28.33
CA GLY A 92 -22.96 -23.36 29.24
C GLY A 92 -22.81 -24.29 30.44
N ILE A 93 -21.61 -24.82 30.70
CA ILE A 93 -21.33 -25.63 31.89
C ILE A 93 -20.72 -24.74 32.98
N PRO A 94 -21.38 -24.56 34.13
CA PRO A 94 -20.83 -23.77 35.24
C PRO A 94 -19.49 -24.31 35.72
N LEU A 95 -18.58 -23.40 36.06
CA LEU A 95 -17.29 -23.75 36.67
C LEU A 95 -17.52 -24.27 38.09
N THR A 96 -16.91 -25.41 38.42
CA THR A 96 -16.92 -25.93 39.80
C THR A 96 -15.52 -25.79 40.43
N ARG A 97 -15.44 -25.46 41.72
CA ARG A 97 -14.15 -25.39 42.42
C ARG A 97 -13.48 -26.77 42.44
N GLY A 98 -12.21 -26.84 42.05
CA GLY A 98 -11.47 -28.11 41.98
C GLY A 98 -11.98 -29.07 40.89
N GLU A 99 -12.63 -28.55 39.85
CA GLU A 99 -13.19 -29.35 38.77
C GLU A 99 -12.14 -30.17 38.04
N ASN A 100 -12.47 -31.44 37.78
CA ASN A 100 -11.78 -32.27 36.81
C ASN A 100 -12.57 -32.26 35.50
N VAL A 101 -12.02 -31.63 34.46
CA VAL A 101 -12.68 -31.46 33.16
C VAL A 101 -13.09 -32.81 32.56
N HIS A 102 -12.27 -33.84 32.68
CA HIS A 102 -12.61 -35.15 32.12
C HIS A 102 -13.74 -35.84 32.88
N SER A 103 -13.87 -35.63 34.19
CA SER A 103 -15.02 -36.12 34.94
C SER A 103 -16.31 -35.44 34.48
N VAL A 104 -16.25 -34.16 34.09
CA VAL A 104 -17.38 -33.44 33.48
C VAL A 104 -17.71 -34.02 32.10
N LEU A 105 -16.71 -34.24 31.25
CA LEU A 105 -16.90 -34.88 29.94
C LEU A 105 -17.53 -36.28 30.07
N SER A 106 -17.07 -37.11 31.01
CA SER A 106 -17.67 -38.44 31.25
C SER A 106 -19.13 -38.36 31.71
N LYS A 107 -19.50 -37.35 32.51
CA LYS A 107 -20.91 -37.14 32.90
C LYS A 107 -21.75 -36.70 31.70
N LEU A 108 -21.24 -35.78 30.88
CA LEU A 108 -21.91 -35.33 29.66
C LEU A 108 -22.12 -36.47 28.68
N ALA A 109 -21.09 -37.29 28.42
CA ALA A 109 -21.20 -38.45 27.54
C ALA A 109 -22.29 -39.42 28.00
N LYS A 110 -22.38 -39.70 29.31
CA LYS A 110 -23.45 -40.53 29.88
C LYS A 110 -24.84 -39.93 29.67
N ILE A 111 -24.99 -38.62 29.88
CA ILE A 111 -26.26 -37.90 29.68
C ILE A 111 -26.68 -37.96 28.20
N LEU A 112 -25.73 -37.75 27.29
CA LEU A 112 -25.93 -37.77 25.84
C LEU A 112 -25.98 -39.18 25.26
N LYS A 113 -25.77 -40.23 26.07
CA LYS A 113 -25.69 -41.64 25.66
C LYS A 113 -24.63 -41.89 24.57
N LEU A 114 -23.49 -41.23 24.68
CA LEU A 114 -22.33 -41.38 23.79
C LEU A 114 -21.31 -42.34 24.40
N ASP A 115 -20.69 -43.16 23.56
CA ASP A 115 -19.49 -43.89 23.96
C ASP A 115 -18.32 -42.92 24.07
N PHE A 116 -17.66 -42.90 25.22
CA PHE A 116 -16.60 -41.94 25.53
C PHE A 116 -15.44 -42.65 26.19
N ASN A 117 -14.31 -42.68 25.49
CA ASN A 117 -13.04 -43.10 26.06
C ASN A 117 -12.16 -41.87 26.29
N ARG A 118 -11.56 -41.77 27.48
CA ARG A 118 -10.59 -40.70 27.75
C ARG A 118 -9.37 -40.75 26.82
N ARG A 119 -9.05 -41.92 26.26
CA ARG A 119 -7.93 -42.09 25.30
C ARG A 119 -8.19 -41.42 23.95
N ASP A 120 -9.44 -41.14 23.62
CA ASP A 120 -9.82 -40.47 22.37
C ASP A 120 -9.67 -38.95 22.47
N VAL A 121 -9.41 -38.43 23.67
CA VAL A 121 -9.20 -37.00 23.94
C VAL A 121 -7.71 -36.76 24.14
N SER A 122 -7.12 -35.97 23.25
CA SER A 122 -5.75 -35.50 23.38
C SER A 122 -5.64 -34.46 24.49
N VAL A 123 -6.50 -33.45 24.47
CA VAL A 123 -6.45 -32.31 25.40
C VAL A 123 -7.86 -31.86 25.76
N ALA A 124 -8.12 -31.67 27.05
CA ALA A 124 -9.35 -31.00 27.50
C ALA A 124 -9.05 -30.00 28.61
N HIS A 125 -9.44 -28.74 28.41
CA HIS A 125 -9.26 -27.69 29.41
C HIS A 125 -10.30 -26.57 29.25
N ARG A 126 -10.48 -25.77 30.30
CA ARG A 126 -11.30 -24.56 30.24
C ARG A 126 -10.56 -23.47 29.47
N LEU A 127 -11.24 -22.80 28.55
CA LEU A 127 -10.73 -21.59 27.91
C LEU A 127 -10.92 -20.39 28.84
N PRO A 128 -9.95 -19.47 28.93
CA PRO A 128 -10.11 -18.24 29.70
C PRO A 128 -11.21 -17.36 29.09
N THR A 129 -11.99 -16.70 29.94
CA THR A 129 -13.05 -15.77 29.52
C THR A 129 -12.46 -14.49 28.96
N ARG A 130 -13.06 -13.97 27.88
CA ARG A 130 -12.97 -12.54 27.54
C ARG A 130 -14.01 -11.79 28.39
N ASP A 131 -13.71 -10.57 28.80
CA ASP A 131 -14.49 -9.79 29.79
C ASP A 131 -16.02 -9.94 29.59
N GLY A 132 -16.72 -10.33 30.66
CA GLY A 132 -18.19 -10.38 30.70
C GLY A 132 -18.85 -11.76 30.57
N GLN A 133 -18.11 -12.85 30.32
CA GLN A 133 -18.68 -14.21 30.34
C GLN A 133 -18.67 -14.83 31.74
N THR A 134 -19.81 -15.37 32.18
CA THR A 134 -20.00 -16.01 33.49
C THR A 134 -19.62 -17.50 33.51
N HIS A 135 -19.45 -18.11 32.34
CA HIS A 135 -19.14 -19.54 32.19
C HIS A 135 -17.98 -19.74 31.21
N LEU A 136 -16.87 -20.25 31.72
CA LEU A 136 -15.70 -20.63 30.93
C LEU A 136 -16.07 -21.82 30.02
N SER A 137 -15.82 -21.74 28.71
CA SER A 137 -16.06 -22.89 27.83
C SER A 137 -14.99 -23.98 28.03
N ILE A 138 -15.31 -25.23 27.72
CA ILE A 138 -14.34 -26.33 27.66
C ILE A 138 -13.97 -26.54 26.20
N ILE A 139 -12.68 -26.51 25.87
CA ILE A 139 -12.19 -27.00 24.58
C ILE A 139 -11.73 -28.44 24.74
N VAL A 140 -12.14 -29.29 23.81
CA VAL A 140 -11.73 -30.69 23.70
C VAL A 140 -11.05 -30.87 22.34
N LYS A 141 -9.86 -31.45 22.35
CA LYS A 141 -9.11 -31.90 21.17
C LYS A 141 -8.80 -33.37 21.30
#